data_AF-A0A944DXD6-F1
#
_entry.id   AF-A0A944DXD6-F1
#
_cell.length_a   1.000
_cell.length_b   1.000
_cell.length_c   1.000
_cell.angle_alpha   90.00
_cell.angle_beta   90.00
_cell.angle_gamma   90.00
#
_symmetry.space_group_name_H-M   'P 1'
#
loop_
_entity.id
_entity.type
_entity.pdbx_description
1 polymer ?
#
loop_
_entity_poly.entity_id
_entity_poly.type
_entity_poly.pdbx_seq_one_letter_code
_entity_poly.pdbx_strand_id
1 'polypeptide(L)'
;MRTVGALLDAQAAHGSRTARDHLRFLAVSNRIPARRVDEVLQDTGLATVARRRIRTFSLGMRQRLGIATALLGDPPVLMLDEPTNGLDPEGIIWIRQLLCRLAREGRTVLVSSHLMNETATFADHLVVLGRGRLLADVPMQEFLEQHSQGRVRVRTSDPARLRATLLAKGYTVVGDDDGRWVVEGAKAEHVGAVAAREGIPVLELTDERASLEQAYLALTTGETEFAGTTPMSPTTPQEA
;
A
#
# COMPACT_ATOMS: atom_id res chain seq x y z
N MET A 1 -17.53 -20.46 7.21
CA MET A 1 -17.65 -19.15 6.53
C MET A 1 -18.52 -18.11 7.25
N ARG A 2 -19.07 -18.38 8.44
CA ARG A 2 -19.98 -17.43 9.12
C ARG A 2 -19.29 -16.42 10.03
N THR A 3 -18.09 -16.75 10.52
CA THR A 3 -17.33 -15.90 11.44
C THR A 3 -16.19 -15.18 10.72
N VAL A 4 -15.43 -15.93 9.91
CA VAL A 4 -14.32 -15.40 9.11
C VAL A 4 -14.52 -15.82 7.65
N GLY A 5 -14.44 -14.85 6.75
CA GLY A 5 -14.23 -15.04 5.33
C GLY A 5 -12.76 -14.81 5.00
N ALA A 6 -12.16 -15.70 4.22
CA ALA A 6 -10.75 -15.60 3.89
C ALA A 6 -10.49 -15.75 2.39
N LEU A 7 -9.60 -14.92 1.88
CA LEU A 7 -8.95 -15.08 0.58
C LEU A 7 -7.46 -15.23 0.83
N LEU A 8 -6.94 -16.45 0.73
CA LEU A 8 -5.52 -16.74 0.91
C LEU A 8 -4.82 -17.01 -0.44
N ASP A 9 -5.55 -17.64 -1.36
CA ASP A 9 -5.07 -17.90 -2.71
C ASP A 9 -6.25 -17.79 -3.69
N ALA A 10 -6.16 -16.82 -4.61
CA ALA A 10 -7.16 -16.63 -5.65
C ALA A 10 -7.17 -17.73 -6.71
N GLN A 11 -6.15 -18.59 -6.74
CA GLN A 11 -6.07 -19.74 -7.65
C GLN A 11 -6.69 -21.02 -7.10
N ALA A 12 -7.10 -21.03 -5.82
CA ALA A 12 -7.70 -22.21 -5.19
C ALA A 12 -9.02 -22.67 -5.85
N ALA A 13 -9.63 -21.86 -6.71
CA ALA A 13 -10.88 -22.18 -7.39
C ALA A 13 -10.70 -23.21 -8.52
N HIS A 14 -11.51 -24.27 -8.51
CA HIS A 14 -11.43 -25.35 -9.49
C HIS A 14 -11.78 -24.89 -10.93
N GLY A 15 -10.77 -24.82 -11.80
CA GLY A 15 -10.87 -24.19 -13.13
C GLY A 15 -11.94 -24.77 -14.09
N SER A 16 -12.32 -26.04 -13.94
CA SER A 16 -13.37 -26.66 -14.78
C SER A 16 -14.80 -26.22 -14.43
N ARG A 17 -15.03 -25.68 -13.23
CA ARG A 17 -16.35 -25.21 -12.77
C ARG A 17 -16.66 -23.83 -13.34
N THR A 18 -17.94 -23.49 -13.40
CA THR A 18 -18.36 -22.10 -13.60
C THR A 18 -18.23 -21.31 -12.29
N ALA A 19 -18.12 -19.99 -12.36
CA ALA A 19 -18.07 -19.16 -11.15
C ALA A 19 -19.31 -19.37 -10.25
N ARG A 20 -20.50 -19.44 -10.85
CA ARG A 20 -21.75 -19.73 -10.14
C ARG A 20 -21.71 -21.10 -9.47
N ASP A 21 -21.27 -22.14 -10.17
CA ASP A 21 -21.28 -23.50 -9.61
C ASP A 21 -20.22 -23.66 -8.52
N HIS A 22 -19.08 -22.98 -8.63
CA HIS A 22 -18.08 -22.92 -7.57
C HIS A 22 -18.67 -22.34 -6.28
N LEU A 23 -19.32 -21.18 -6.36
CA LEU A 23 -19.97 -20.55 -5.20
C LEU A 23 -21.16 -21.36 -4.69
N ARG A 24 -21.97 -21.97 -5.57
CA ARG A 24 -23.08 -22.85 -5.15
C ARG A 24 -22.60 -24.07 -4.38
N PHE A 25 -21.51 -24.70 -4.83
CA PHE A 25 -20.90 -25.83 -4.12
C PHE A 25 -20.51 -25.44 -2.69
N LEU A 26 -19.85 -24.29 -2.53
CA LEU A 26 -19.47 -23.77 -1.21
C LEU A 26 -20.69 -23.36 -0.37
N ALA A 27 -21.71 -22.78 -1.01
CA ALA A 27 -22.93 -22.38 -0.33
C ALA A 27 -23.67 -23.58 0.25
N VAL A 28 -23.83 -24.65 -0.55
CA VAL A 28 -24.48 -25.90 -0.11
C VAL A 28 -23.72 -26.53 1.05
N SER A 29 -22.38 -26.66 0.95
CA SER A 29 -21.58 -27.28 2.01
C SER A 29 -21.60 -26.49 3.32
N ASN A 30 -21.86 -25.18 3.27
CA ASN A 30 -21.93 -24.30 4.44
C ASN A 30 -23.37 -23.94 4.86
N ARG A 31 -24.40 -24.56 4.26
CA ARG A 31 -25.83 -24.26 4.50
C ARG A 31 -26.15 -22.77 4.32
N ILE A 32 -25.64 -22.18 3.24
CA ILE A 32 -25.87 -20.80 2.83
C ILE A 32 -26.95 -20.80 1.73
N PRO A 33 -27.97 -19.93 1.82
CA PRO A 33 -29.02 -19.85 0.81
C PRO A 33 -28.49 -19.53 -0.59
N ALA A 34 -29.07 -20.14 -1.63
CA ALA A 34 -28.65 -19.94 -3.02
C ALA A 34 -28.71 -18.46 -3.47
N ARG A 35 -29.64 -17.66 -2.91
CA ARG A 35 -29.74 -16.22 -3.19
C ARG A 35 -28.42 -15.49 -2.93
N ARG A 36 -27.66 -15.93 -1.91
CA ARG A 36 -26.41 -15.29 -1.52
C ARG A 36 -25.33 -15.42 -2.58
N VAL A 37 -25.39 -16.48 -3.40
CA VAL A 37 -24.50 -16.66 -4.55
C VAL A 37 -24.73 -15.56 -5.59
N ASP A 38 -25.99 -15.25 -5.88
CA ASP A 38 -26.34 -14.19 -6.83
C ASP A 38 -25.93 -12.81 -6.30
N GLU A 39 -26.14 -12.55 -5.01
CA GLU A 39 -25.72 -11.31 -4.33
C GLU A 39 -24.20 -11.09 -4.43
N VAL A 40 -23.37 -12.07 -4.02
CA VAL A 40 -21.90 -11.88 -4.05
C VAL A 40 -21.33 -11.81 -5.48
N LEU A 41 -22.00 -12.43 -6.46
CA LEU A 41 -21.65 -12.29 -7.87
C LEU A 41 -21.95 -10.87 -8.39
N GLN A 42 -23.01 -10.24 -7.89
CA GLN A 42 -23.34 -8.85 -8.22
C GLN A 42 -22.33 -7.91 -7.55
N ASP A 43 -22.10 -8.07 -6.23
CA ASP A 43 -21.15 -7.25 -5.46
C ASP A 43 -19.73 -7.23 -6.05
N THR A 44 -19.32 -8.35 -6.65
CA THR A 44 -17.98 -8.51 -7.26
C THR A 44 -17.92 -8.22 -8.75
N GLY A 45 -19.04 -7.87 -9.38
CA GLY A 45 -19.10 -7.57 -10.81
C GLY A 45 -18.96 -8.80 -11.72
N LEU A 46 -19.16 -10.01 -11.18
CA LEU A 46 -19.02 -11.28 -11.91
C LEU A 46 -20.35 -11.84 -12.42
N ALA A 47 -21.48 -11.17 -12.18
CA ALA A 47 -22.81 -11.67 -12.54
C ALA A 47 -22.96 -12.00 -14.04
N THR A 48 -22.44 -11.14 -14.93
CA THR A 48 -22.52 -11.31 -16.40
C THR A 48 -21.69 -12.50 -16.91
N VAL A 49 -20.64 -12.87 -16.17
CA VAL A 49 -19.72 -13.97 -16.50
C VAL A 49 -19.93 -15.19 -15.61
N ALA A 50 -20.99 -15.22 -14.79
CA ALA A 50 -21.21 -16.24 -13.77
C ALA A 50 -21.27 -17.68 -14.32
N ARG A 51 -21.71 -17.85 -15.57
CA ARG A 51 -21.83 -19.15 -16.26
C ARG A 51 -20.57 -19.55 -17.05
N ARG A 52 -19.54 -18.70 -17.10
CA ARG A 52 -18.27 -19.01 -17.77
C ARG A 52 -17.40 -19.88 -16.86
N ARG A 53 -16.59 -20.75 -17.47
CA ARG A 53 -15.63 -21.60 -16.75
C ARG A 53 -14.48 -20.76 -16.17
N ILE A 54 -14.10 -21.05 -14.93
CA ILE A 54 -13.09 -20.30 -14.17
C ILE A 54 -11.70 -20.35 -14.84
N ARG A 55 -11.37 -21.44 -15.55
CA ARG A 55 -10.11 -21.52 -16.34
C ARG A 55 -9.98 -20.42 -17.40
N THR A 56 -11.10 -19.82 -17.83
CA THR A 56 -11.13 -18.73 -18.83
C THR A 56 -11.07 -17.34 -18.21
N PHE A 57 -11.01 -17.25 -16.88
CA PHE A 57 -10.95 -15.98 -16.16
C PHE A 57 -9.55 -15.37 -16.27
N SER A 58 -9.47 -14.04 -16.30
CA SER A 58 -8.22 -13.34 -16.02
C SER A 58 -7.83 -13.51 -14.55
N LEU A 59 -6.63 -13.09 -14.18
CA LEU A 59 -6.20 -13.08 -12.79
C LEU A 59 -7.15 -12.22 -11.93
N GLY A 60 -7.47 -10.99 -12.34
CA GLY A 60 -8.39 -10.13 -11.60
C GLY A 60 -9.82 -10.69 -11.48
N MET A 61 -10.31 -11.41 -12.50
CA MET A 61 -11.60 -12.12 -12.38
C MET A 61 -11.55 -13.26 -11.36
N ARG A 62 -10.42 -13.99 -11.26
CA ARG A 62 -10.20 -15.00 -10.22
C ARG A 62 -10.10 -14.36 -8.84
N GLN A 63 -9.41 -13.22 -8.73
CA GLN A 63 -9.34 -12.43 -7.50
C GLN A 63 -10.73 -12.02 -7.01
N ARG A 64 -11.54 -11.44 -7.89
CA ARG A 64 -12.95 -11.10 -7.60
C ARG A 64 -13.77 -12.30 -7.17
N LEU A 65 -13.55 -13.47 -7.77
CA LEU A 65 -14.23 -14.71 -7.36
C LEU A 65 -13.77 -15.17 -5.97
N GLY A 66 -12.49 -15.04 -5.66
CA GLY A 66 -11.95 -15.28 -4.32
C GLY A 66 -12.59 -14.38 -3.27
N ILE A 67 -12.75 -13.09 -3.57
CA ILE A 67 -13.44 -12.13 -2.71
C ILE A 67 -14.93 -12.51 -2.54
N ALA A 68 -15.60 -12.89 -3.64
CA ALA A 68 -17.00 -13.37 -3.58
C ALA A 68 -17.14 -14.60 -2.67
N THR A 69 -16.19 -15.52 -2.76
CA THR A 69 -16.09 -16.71 -1.90
C THR A 69 -15.92 -16.32 -0.43
N ALA A 70 -15.05 -15.37 -0.12
CA ALA A 70 -14.84 -14.88 1.24
C ALA A 70 -16.11 -14.21 1.82
N LEU A 71 -16.86 -13.47 1.00
CA LEU A 71 -18.10 -12.78 1.39
C LEU A 71 -19.36 -13.67 1.41
N LEU A 72 -19.26 -14.89 0.88
CA LEU A 72 -20.40 -15.78 0.66
C LEU A 72 -21.17 -16.08 1.95
N GLY A 73 -20.47 -16.24 3.07
CA GLY A 73 -21.10 -16.52 4.37
C GLY A 73 -21.56 -15.29 5.14
N ASP A 74 -21.46 -14.11 4.55
CA ASP A 74 -21.70 -12.81 5.21
C ASP A 74 -20.96 -12.66 6.55
N PRO A 75 -19.63 -12.86 6.58
CA PRO A 75 -18.89 -12.90 7.84
C PRO A 75 -18.69 -11.51 8.44
N PRO A 76 -18.63 -11.39 9.78
CA PRO A 76 -18.24 -10.16 10.48
C PRO A 76 -16.75 -9.85 10.38
N VAL A 77 -15.90 -10.85 10.06
CA VAL A 77 -14.46 -10.68 9.87
C VAL A 77 -14.05 -11.14 8.48
N LEU A 78 -13.26 -10.32 7.80
CA LEU A 78 -12.70 -10.59 6.47
C LEU A 78 -11.17 -10.55 6.54
N MET A 79 -10.51 -11.57 6.01
CA MET A 79 -9.05 -11.64 5.91
C MET A 79 -8.63 -11.86 4.45
N LEU A 80 -7.90 -10.91 3.88
CA LEU A 80 -7.52 -10.95 2.47
C LEU A 80 -6.01 -10.89 2.33
N ASP A 81 -5.46 -11.89 1.64
CA ASP A 81 -4.05 -11.93 1.27
C ASP A 81 -3.88 -11.27 -0.11
N GLU A 82 -3.16 -10.15 -0.15
CA GLU A 82 -2.84 -9.39 -1.36
C GLU A 82 -4.06 -9.18 -2.30
N PRO A 83 -5.17 -8.57 -1.81
CA PRO A 83 -6.43 -8.52 -2.54
C PRO A 83 -6.37 -7.73 -3.86
N THR A 84 -5.36 -6.87 -4.02
CA THR A 84 -5.15 -6.01 -5.19
C THR A 84 -4.36 -6.71 -6.30
N ASN A 85 -3.75 -7.87 -6.04
CA ASN A 85 -2.87 -8.52 -7.00
C ASN A 85 -3.61 -8.91 -8.30
N GLY A 86 -3.07 -8.48 -9.43
CA GLY A 86 -3.62 -8.77 -10.76
C GLY A 86 -4.95 -8.08 -11.09
N LEU A 87 -5.36 -7.10 -10.28
CA LEU A 87 -6.43 -6.16 -10.62
C LEU A 87 -5.89 -5.03 -11.51
N ASP A 88 -6.77 -4.54 -12.38
CA ASP A 88 -6.58 -3.30 -13.11
C ASP A 88 -6.83 -2.07 -12.21
N PRO A 89 -6.49 -0.85 -12.64
CA PRO A 89 -6.70 0.37 -11.83
C PRO A 89 -8.15 0.55 -11.36
N GLU A 90 -9.13 0.20 -12.21
CA GLU A 90 -10.55 0.22 -11.84
C GLU A 90 -10.87 -0.83 -10.76
N GLY A 91 -10.30 -2.04 -10.86
CA GLY A 91 -10.40 -3.09 -9.86
C GLY A 91 -9.82 -2.68 -8.50
N ILE A 92 -8.69 -1.97 -8.48
CA ILE A 92 -8.08 -1.44 -7.25
C ILE A 92 -9.01 -0.42 -6.57
N ILE A 93 -9.62 0.47 -7.34
CA ILE A 93 -10.60 1.44 -6.82
C ILE A 93 -11.82 0.71 -6.25
N TRP A 94 -12.34 -0.28 -6.96
CA TRP A 94 -13.50 -1.09 -6.54
C TRP A 94 -13.23 -1.82 -5.22
N ILE A 95 -12.09 -2.53 -5.11
CA ILE A 95 -11.79 -3.30 -3.89
C ILE A 95 -11.61 -2.36 -2.71
N ARG A 96 -10.91 -1.23 -2.88
CA ARG A 96 -10.80 -0.21 -1.83
C ARG A 96 -12.17 0.26 -1.34
N GLN A 97 -13.07 0.63 -2.26
CA GLN A 97 -14.42 1.07 -1.90
C GLN A 97 -15.21 -0.02 -1.18
N LEU A 98 -15.09 -1.27 -1.62
CA LEU A 98 -15.70 -2.43 -0.97
C LEU A 98 -15.19 -2.58 0.48
N LEU A 99 -13.88 -2.57 0.70
CA LEU A 99 -13.30 -2.74 2.04
C LEU A 99 -13.68 -1.60 2.98
N CYS A 100 -13.60 -0.34 2.53
CA CYS A 100 -14.04 0.81 3.31
C CYS A 100 -15.52 0.72 3.70
N ARG A 101 -16.37 0.28 2.77
CA ARG A 101 -17.80 0.11 3.04
C ARG A 101 -18.03 -0.97 4.09
N LEU A 102 -17.39 -2.14 3.95
CA LEU A 102 -17.50 -3.24 4.91
C LEU A 102 -17.03 -2.83 6.31
N ALA A 103 -15.93 -2.08 6.41
CA ALA A 103 -15.45 -1.54 7.68
C ALA A 103 -16.46 -0.58 8.31
N ARG A 104 -17.06 0.34 7.52
CA ARG A 104 -18.11 1.27 7.99
C ARG A 104 -19.40 0.57 8.42
N GLU A 105 -19.69 -0.61 7.88
CA GLU A 105 -20.79 -1.47 8.34
C GLU A 105 -20.50 -2.14 9.70
N GLY A 106 -19.32 -1.92 10.29
CA GLY A 106 -18.91 -2.48 11.59
C GLY A 106 -18.19 -3.82 11.48
N ARG A 107 -17.74 -4.23 10.28
CA ARG A 107 -16.97 -5.46 10.08
C ARG A 107 -15.49 -5.22 10.34
N THR A 108 -14.79 -6.27 10.77
CA THR A 108 -13.32 -6.27 10.85
C THR A 108 -12.74 -6.71 9.51
N VAL A 109 -11.83 -5.92 8.96
CA VAL A 109 -11.15 -6.23 7.69
C VAL A 109 -9.64 -6.22 7.91
N LEU A 110 -9.01 -7.38 7.72
CA LEU A 110 -7.56 -7.55 7.75
C LEU A 110 -7.06 -7.78 6.32
N VAL A 111 -6.11 -6.97 5.89
CA VAL A 111 -5.51 -7.04 4.56
C VAL A 111 -4.01 -7.14 4.71
N SER A 112 -3.40 -8.15 4.08
CA SER A 112 -1.97 -8.11 3.81
C SER A 112 -1.74 -7.31 2.51
N SER A 113 -0.71 -6.48 2.51
CA SER A 113 -0.28 -5.80 1.29
C SER A 113 1.19 -5.43 1.36
N HIS A 114 1.90 -5.65 0.25
CA HIS A 114 3.21 -5.06 0.00
C HIS A 114 3.10 -3.61 -0.54
N LEU A 115 1.92 -3.20 -1.01
CA LEU A 115 1.67 -1.87 -1.58
C LEU A 115 1.24 -0.90 -0.48
N MET A 116 2.23 -0.42 0.28
CA MET A 116 2.02 0.39 1.48
C MET A 116 1.34 1.73 1.19
N ASN A 117 1.74 2.41 0.11
CA ASN A 117 1.15 3.71 -0.27
C ASN A 117 -0.32 3.60 -0.66
N GLU A 118 -0.74 2.49 -1.26
CA GLU A 118 -2.16 2.29 -1.62
C GLU A 118 -2.99 2.00 -0.37
N THR A 119 -2.53 1.07 0.46
CA THR A 119 -3.23 0.63 1.67
C THR A 119 -3.41 1.76 2.68
N ALA A 120 -2.41 2.62 2.83
CA ALA A 120 -2.49 3.74 3.76
C ALA A 120 -3.51 4.82 3.39
N THR A 121 -4.00 4.84 2.15
CA THR A 121 -5.08 5.78 1.80
C THR A 121 -6.42 5.44 2.44
N PHE A 122 -6.58 4.21 2.95
CA PHE A 122 -7.85 3.74 3.49
C PHE A 122 -7.76 2.88 4.75
N ALA A 123 -6.57 2.47 5.18
CA ALA A 123 -6.39 1.72 6.42
C ALA A 123 -6.39 2.65 7.65
N ASP A 124 -7.14 2.25 8.68
CA ASP A 124 -7.18 2.97 9.96
C ASP A 124 -6.00 2.58 10.87
N HIS A 125 -5.46 1.37 10.69
CA HIS A 125 -4.45 0.77 11.55
C HIS A 125 -3.37 0.06 10.72
N LEU A 126 -2.14 0.09 11.19
CA LEU A 126 -1.01 -0.58 10.56
C LEU A 126 -0.39 -1.62 11.51
N VAL A 127 -0.17 -2.82 10.98
CA VAL A 127 0.58 -3.89 11.64
C VAL A 127 1.75 -4.23 10.74
N VAL A 128 2.98 -4.07 11.24
CA VAL A 128 4.21 -4.38 10.50
C VAL A 128 4.83 -5.64 11.08
N LEU A 129 5.07 -6.62 10.23
CA LEU A 129 5.73 -7.88 10.57
C LEU A 129 7.07 -7.96 9.86
N GLY A 130 8.13 -8.33 10.59
CA GLY A 130 9.46 -8.59 10.05
C GLY A 130 10.10 -9.79 10.74
N ARG A 131 10.69 -10.72 9.97
CA ARG A 131 11.31 -11.96 10.46
C ARG A 131 10.43 -12.75 11.45
N GLY A 132 9.12 -12.77 11.22
CA GLY A 132 8.14 -13.46 12.08
C GLY A 132 7.86 -12.76 13.42
N ARG A 133 8.27 -11.50 13.57
CA ARG A 133 8.03 -10.68 14.77
C ARG A 133 7.21 -9.44 14.43
N LEU A 134 6.46 -8.96 15.42
CA LEU A 134 5.73 -7.71 15.36
C LEU A 134 6.70 -6.55 15.54
N LEU A 135 6.86 -5.73 14.50
CA LEU A 135 7.72 -4.54 14.50
C LEU A 135 6.95 -3.27 14.85
N ALA A 136 5.68 -3.18 14.43
CA ALA A 136 4.80 -2.07 14.75
C ALA A 136 3.33 -2.52 14.79
N ASP A 137 2.57 -1.91 15.69
CA ASP A 137 1.13 -2.09 15.87
C ASP A 137 0.56 -0.74 16.32
N VAL A 138 0.21 0.11 15.37
CA VAL A 138 -0.15 1.52 15.63
C VAL A 138 -1.24 2.03 14.68
N PRO A 139 -2.02 3.04 15.08
CA PRO A 139 -2.88 3.77 14.16
C PRO A 139 -2.10 4.32 12.97
N MET A 140 -2.71 4.29 11.78
CA MET A 140 -2.04 4.73 10.55
C MET A 140 -1.59 6.20 10.63
N GLN A 141 -2.40 7.06 11.25
CA GLN A 141 -2.08 8.48 11.42
C GLN A 141 -0.84 8.68 12.31
N GLU A 142 -0.77 7.97 13.43
CA GLU A 142 0.36 8.05 14.35
C GLU A 142 1.65 7.55 13.67
N PHE A 143 1.57 6.45 12.92
CA PHE A 143 2.70 5.93 12.16
C PHE A 143 3.24 6.96 11.16
N LEU A 144 2.32 7.59 10.41
CA LEU A 144 2.65 8.63 9.47
C LEU A 144 3.30 9.82 10.18
N GLU A 145 2.76 10.29 11.29
CA GLU A 145 3.33 11.41 12.06
C GLU A 145 4.74 11.11 12.59
N GLN A 146 4.96 9.92 13.13
CA GLN A 146 6.26 9.51 13.69
C GLN A 146 7.35 9.36 12.64
N HIS A 147 6.99 8.88 11.45
CA HIS A 147 7.96 8.58 10.39
C HIS A 147 8.01 9.65 9.30
N SER A 148 7.11 10.64 9.34
CA SER A 148 7.24 11.91 8.63
C SER A 148 8.29 12.78 9.32
N GLN A 149 9.55 12.36 9.33
CA GLN A 149 10.61 13.34 9.58
C GLN A 149 10.48 14.40 8.50
N GLY A 150 9.98 15.58 8.86
CA GLY A 150 9.56 16.61 7.92
C GLY A 150 10.70 16.93 6.96
N ARG A 151 10.52 16.64 5.68
CA ARG A 151 11.47 17.01 4.64
C ARG A 151 10.82 18.08 3.80
N VAL A 152 11.56 19.11 3.43
CA VAL A 152 11.04 20.18 2.59
C VAL A 152 11.87 20.24 1.34
N ARG A 153 11.25 20.01 0.18
CA ARG A 153 11.86 20.29 -1.12
C ARG A 153 11.84 21.78 -1.37
N VAL A 154 13.01 22.34 -1.65
CA VAL A 154 13.19 23.77 -1.86
C VAL A 154 13.87 24.01 -3.20
N ARG A 155 13.36 25.02 -3.93
CA ARG A 155 14.05 25.66 -5.06
C ARG A 155 13.94 27.16 -4.91
N THR A 156 15.03 27.87 -5.12
CA THR A 156 15.12 29.33 -4.93
C THR A 156 16.05 29.94 -5.96
N SER A 157 15.93 31.25 -6.19
CA SER A 157 16.87 32.00 -7.03
C SER A 157 18.24 32.20 -6.36
N ASP A 158 18.35 32.05 -5.04
CA ASP A 158 19.61 32.20 -4.29
C ASP A 158 19.80 31.02 -3.31
N PRO A 159 20.21 29.85 -3.83
CA PRO A 159 20.36 28.64 -3.01
C PRO A 159 21.48 28.79 -1.99
N ALA A 160 22.57 29.50 -2.32
CA ALA A 160 23.70 29.68 -1.42
C ALA A 160 23.30 30.44 -0.14
N ARG A 161 22.57 31.56 -0.29
CA ARG A 161 22.16 32.37 0.85
C ARG A 161 21.10 31.68 1.71
N LEU A 162 20.12 31.02 1.11
CA LEU A 162 19.09 30.29 1.87
C LEU A 162 19.68 29.09 2.61
N ARG A 163 20.57 28.33 1.96
CA ARG A 163 21.28 27.19 2.58
C ARG A 163 22.12 27.63 3.78
N ALA A 164 22.93 28.69 3.63
CA ALA A 164 23.72 29.23 4.72
C ALA A 164 22.85 29.67 5.92
N THR A 165 21.72 30.31 5.65
CA THR A 165 20.78 30.78 6.68
C THR A 165 20.15 29.61 7.45
N LEU A 166 19.76 28.54 6.74
CA LEU A 166 19.16 27.35 7.35
C LEU A 166 20.17 26.56 8.18
N LEU A 167 21.40 26.38 7.66
CA LEU A 167 22.49 25.75 8.41
C LEU A 167 22.82 26.53 9.70
N ALA A 168 22.86 27.87 9.64
CA ALA A 168 23.06 28.72 10.81
C ALA A 168 21.92 28.60 11.85
N LYS A 169 20.72 28.18 11.43
CA LYS A 169 19.57 27.89 12.30
C LYS A 169 19.52 26.44 12.77
N GLY A 170 20.51 25.62 12.43
CA GLY A 170 20.62 24.22 12.88
C GLY A 170 19.84 23.22 12.03
N TYR A 171 19.35 23.61 10.84
CA TYR A 171 18.73 22.67 9.93
C TYR A 171 19.76 21.87 9.14
N THR A 172 19.47 20.60 8.88
CA THR A 172 20.25 19.76 7.98
C THR A 172 19.76 19.98 6.55
N VAL A 173 20.69 20.31 5.64
CA VAL A 173 20.40 20.55 4.22
C VAL A 173 21.15 19.53 3.37
N VAL A 174 20.41 18.76 2.56
CA VAL A 174 20.93 17.64 1.76
C VAL A 174 20.65 17.87 0.28
N GLY A 175 21.64 17.56 -0.56
CA GLY A 175 21.59 17.66 -2.02
C GLY A 175 22.32 18.89 -2.57
N ASP A 176 22.87 18.74 -3.79
CA ASP A 176 23.29 19.84 -4.67
C ASP A 176 23.44 19.30 -6.11
N ASP A 177 23.29 20.20 -7.10
CA ASP A 177 23.67 20.14 -8.53
C ASP A 177 22.56 20.52 -9.54
N ASP A 178 21.28 20.22 -9.28
CA ASP A 178 20.16 20.53 -10.22
C ASP A 178 19.24 21.70 -9.76
N GLY A 179 19.69 22.48 -8.78
CA GLY A 179 18.93 23.62 -8.23
C GLY A 179 17.77 23.24 -7.30
N ARG A 180 17.58 21.95 -6.98
CA ARG A 180 16.65 21.46 -5.96
C ARG A 180 17.41 20.77 -4.84
N TRP A 181 16.98 21.00 -3.61
CA TRP A 181 17.59 20.44 -2.41
C TRP A 181 16.53 20.25 -1.32
N VAL A 182 16.90 19.49 -0.29
CA VAL A 182 15.98 19.07 0.77
C VAL A 182 16.46 19.58 2.12
N VAL A 183 15.53 20.13 2.90
CA VAL A 183 15.74 20.46 4.32
C VAL A 183 15.14 19.35 5.16
N GLU A 184 15.95 18.70 5.98
CA GLU A 184 15.50 17.64 6.88
C GLU A 184 15.06 18.22 8.23
N GLY A 185 14.07 17.58 8.86
CA GLY A 185 13.50 18.01 10.14
C GLY A 185 12.73 19.33 10.07
N ALA A 186 12.29 19.75 8.88
CA ALA A 186 11.61 21.04 8.67
C ALA A 186 10.19 20.86 8.12
N LYS A 187 9.38 21.92 8.27
CA LYS A 187 8.10 22.09 7.56
C LYS A 187 8.23 23.25 6.58
N ALA A 188 7.49 23.18 5.47
CA ALA A 188 7.48 24.21 4.44
C ALA A 188 7.22 25.59 5.03
N GLU A 189 6.30 25.70 5.99
CA GLU A 189 6.00 26.95 6.71
C GLU A 189 7.23 27.58 7.37
N HIS A 190 8.06 26.78 8.05
CA HIS A 190 9.27 27.27 8.72
C HIS A 190 10.33 27.74 7.71
N VAL A 191 10.55 26.97 6.64
CA VAL A 191 11.52 27.32 5.60
C VAL A 191 11.07 28.56 4.84
N GLY A 192 9.78 28.66 4.52
CA GLY A 192 9.17 29.82 3.88
C GLY A 192 9.30 31.09 4.73
N ALA A 193 9.08 30.99 6.04
CA ALA A 193 9.26 32.12 6.94
C ALA A 193 10.72 32.61 7.00
N VAL A 194 11.70 31.70 6.95
CA VAL A 194 13.13 32.06 6.88
C VAL A 194 13.45 32.76 5.55
N ALA A 195 13.00 32.20 4.42
CA ALA A 195 13.24 32.80 3.11
C ALA A 195 12.62 34.21 2.99
N ALA A 196 11.39 34.38 3.48
CA ALA A 196 10.69 35.66 3.46
C ALA A 196 11.41 36.74 4.29
N ARG A 197 11.91 36.40 5.49
CA ARG A 197 12.65 37.33 6.35
C ARG A 197 13.96 37.82 5.72
N GLU A 198 14.63 36.95 4.96
CA GLU A 198 15.87 37.28 4.26
C GLU A 198 15.65 37.95 2.90
N GLY A 199 14.39 38.06 2.45
CA GLY A 199 14.06 38.58 1.13
C GLY A 199 14.49 37.66 -0.01
N ILE A 200 14.51 36.34 0.21
CA ILE A 200 14.93 35.35 -0.76
C ILE A 200 13.71 34.78 -1.51
N PRO A 201 13.62 34.96 -2.84
CA PRO A 201 12.53 34.39 -3.64
C PRO A 201 12.54 32.86 -3.63
N VAL A 202 11.38 32.26 -3.36
CA VAL A 202 11.17 30.81 -3.39
C VAL A 202 10.41 30.43 -4.64
N LEU A 203 10.96 29.49 -5.42
CA LEU A 203 10.43 29.02 -6.69
C LEU A 203 9.70 27.67 -6.55
N GLU A 204 10.01 26.90 -5.51
CA GLU A 204 9.35 25.65 -5.13
C GLU A 204 9.52 25.46 -3.62
N LEU A 205 8.44 25.09 -2.94
CA LEU A 205 8.43 24.82 -1.50
C LEU A 205 7.37 23.77 -1.20
N THR A 206 7.79 22.53 -0.98
CA THR A 206 6.86 21.41 -0.83
C THR A 206 7.27 20.56 0.36
N ASP A 207 6.33 20.27 1.26
CA ASP A 207 6.53 19.23 2.27
C ASP A 207 6.63 17.86 1.58
N GLU A 208 7.82 17.28 1.60
CA GLU A 208 8.04 15.87 1.30
C GLU A 208 7.62 15.05 2.52
N ARG A 209 6.54 14.31 2.37
CA ARG A 209 6.22 13.23 3.30
C ARG A 209 7.20 12.11 3.05
N ALA A 210 7.81 11.56 4.10
CA ALA A 210 8.52 10.30 3.98
C ALA A 210 7.57 9.27 3.36
N SER A 211 8.04 8.53 2.36
CA SER A 211 7.21 7.44 1.84
C SER A 211 7.07 6.39 2.95
N LEU A 212 5.90 5.78 3.06
CA LEU A 212 5.70 4.67 3.99
C LEU A 212 6.69 3.54 3.76
N GLU A 213 7.10 3.38 2.51
CA GLU A 213 8.16 2.47 2.09
C GLU A 213 9.51 2.81 2.74
N GLN A 214 9.92 4.08 2.80
CA GLN A 214 11.15 4.50 3.50
C GLN A 214 11.03 4.29 5.01
N ALA A 215 9.88 4.58 5.61
CA ALA A 215 9.62 4.32 7.02
C ALA A 215 9.74 2.83 7.35
N TYR A 216 9.13 1.98 6.52
CA TYR A 216 9.22 0.53 6.63
C TYR A 216 10.65 0.02 6.43
N LEU A 217 11.37 0.54 5.43
CA LEU A 217 12.77 0.21 5.21
C LEU A 217 13.57 0.56 6.45
N ALA A 218 13.44 1.76 7.01
CA ALA A 218 14.16 2.14 8.24
C ALA A 218 13.89 1.17 9.40
N LEU A 219 12.63 0.73 9.58
CA LEU A 219 12.25 -0.25 10.61
C LEU A 219 12.79 -1.67 10.35
N THR A 220 13.03 -2.03 9.09
CA THR A 220 13.50 -3.37 8.70
C THR A 220 15.01 -3.42 8.39
N THR A 221 15.67 -2.28 8.16
CA THR A 221 17.10 -2.18 7.77
C THR A 221 18.04 -2.63 8.90
N GLY A 222 17.63 -2.51 10.17
CA GLY A 222 18.35 -3.12 11.30
C GLY A 222 18.39 -4.65 11.27
N GLU A 223 17.67 -5.26 10.33
CA GLU A 223 17.42 -6.70 10.25
C GLU A 223 17.41 -7.22 8.79
N THR A 224 18.15 -6.59 7.86
CA THR A 224 18.35 -7.17 6.51
C THR A 224 19.65 -7.97 6.43
N GLU A 225 19.57 -9.28 6.20
CA GLU A 225 20.75 -10.16 5.97
C GLU A 225 20.93 -10.57 4.50
N PHE A 226 20.18 -9.97 3.58
CA PHE A 226 20.37 -10.18 2.15
C PHE A 226 20.34 -8.84 1.42
N ALA A 227 21.35 -8.01 1.69
CA ALA A 227 21.80 -7.08 0.67
C ALA A 227 22.33 -7.94 -0.48
N GLY A 228 21.68 -7.89 -1.65
CA GLY A 228 22.23 -8.48 -2.85
C GLY A 228 23.60 -7.87 -3.08
N THR A 229 24.66 -8.65 -2.82
CA THR A 229 26.02 -8.26 -3.19
C THR A 229 26.02 -8.11 -4.69
N THR A 230 25.95 -6.88 -5.19
CA THR A 230 26.29 -6.59 -6.58
C THR A 230 27.69 -7.16 -6.80
N PRO A 231 27.89 -8.16 -7.66
CA PRO A 231 29.23 -8.64 -7.93
C PRO A 231 29.99 -7.49 -8.58
N MET A 232 30.98 -6.96 -7.87
CA MET A 232 32.01 -6.14 -8.47
C MET A 232 32.70 -7.00 -9.54
N SER A 233 32.50 -6.67 -10.81
CA SER A 233 33.29 -7.23 -11.90
C SER A 233 34.76 -6.89 -11.64
N PRO A 234 35.68 -7.87 -11.62
CA PRO A 234 37.10 -7.59 -11.49
C PRO A 234 37.60 -6.90 -12.75
N THR A 235 38.15 -5.69 -12.57
CA THR A 235 38.94 -4.99 -13.57
C THR A 235 40.21 -5.81 -13.84
N THR A 236 40.29 -6.41 -15.02
CA THR A 236 41.54 -7.02 -15.52
C THR A 236 42.55 -5.91 -15.81
N PRO A 237 43.81 -5.98 -15.32
CA PRO A 237 44.87 -5.10 -15.78
C PRO A 237 45.33 -5.54 -17.17
N GLN A 238 45.31 -4.63 -18.14
CA GLN A 238 45.97 -4.83 -19.42
C GLN A 238 47.32 -4.12 -19.37
N GLU A 239 48.38 -4.90 -19.14
CA GLU A 239 49.77 -4.52 -19.38
C GLU A 239 50.27 -5.17 -20.68
N ALA A 240 51.12 -4.40 -21.38
CA ALA A 240 51.89 -4.64 -22.61
C ALA A 240 51.17 -4.39 -23.95
#